data_AF-A0A349MR17-F1
#
_entry.id   AF-A0A349MR17-F1
#
_cell.length_a   1.000
_cell.length_b   1.000
_cell.length_c   1.000
_cell.angle_alpha   90.00
_cell.angle_beta   90.00
_cell.angle_gamma   90.00
#
_symmetry.space_group_name_H-M   'P 1'
#
loop_
_entity.id
_entity.type
_entity.pdbx_description
1 polymer ?
#
loop_
_entity_poly.entity_id
_entity_poly.type
_entity_poly.pdbx_seq_one_letter_code
_entity_poly.pdbx_strand_id
1 'polypeptide(L)'
;MAQAILNAKNPAIVAGHEVASRDALDEAGDLALTMGAAVFQQTVPYSAQFKSEHPAFLGALSRNQKACREQLEAHDLVLFLGSDVLRMSVFSEIDPLPPHIRLMQIGERDWELGKNYPAEFAIRANVKET
;
A
#
# COMPACT_ATOMS: atom_id res chain seq x y z
N MET A 1 15.30 -1.17 -4.23
CA MET A 1 14.08 -0.52 -3.70
C MET A 1 14.24 1.00 -3.54
N ALA A 2 15.15 1.50 -2.70
CA ALA A 2 15.30 2.96 -2.45
C ALA A 2 15.43 3.81 -3.74
N GLN A 3 16.29 3.41 -4.69
CA GLN A 3 16.41 4.13 -5.97
C GLN A 3 15.10 4.13 -6.79
N ALA A 4 14.33 3.05 -6.73
CA ALA A 4 13.09 2.93 -7.47
C ALA A 4 11.97 3.82 -6.86
N ILE A 5 11.99 4.00 -5.53
CA ILE A 5 11.18 4.99 -4.80
C ILE A 5 11.60 6.41 -5.19
N LEU A 6 12.90 6.74 -5.15
CA LEU A 6 13.42 8.07 -5.51
C LEU A 6 13.10 8.47 -6.96
N ASN A 7 12.94 7.49 -7.85
CA ASN A 7 12.57 7.73 -9.24
C ASN A 7 11.06 7.84 -9.48
N ALA A 8 10.22 7.58 -8.47
CA ALA A 8 8.76 7.72 -8.60
C ALA A 8 8.36 9.19 -8.61
N LYS A 9 7.40 9.54 -9.46
CA LYS A 9 6.89 10.90 -9.61
C LYS A 9 5.69 11.18 -8.72
N ASN A 10 4.85 10.17 -8.47
CA ASN A 10 3.67 10.28 -7.63
C ASN A 10 3.47 8.98 -6.84
N PRO A 11 4.33 8.69 -5.84
CA PRO A 11 4.24 7.46 -5.07
C PRO A 11 3.02 7.45 -4.14
N ALA A 12 2.51 6.26 -3.86
CA ALA A 12 1.55 6.02 -2.79
C ALA A 12 1.97 4.85 -1.89
N ILE A 13 1.45 4.83 -0.67
CA ILE A 13 1.56 3.75 0.30
C ILE A 13 0.16 3.20 0.59
N VAL A 14 0.02 1.87 0.60
CA VAL A 14 -1.15 1.18 1.12
C VAL A 14 -0.75 0.54 2.45
N ALA A 15 -1.13 1.19 3.54
CA ALA A 15 -0.87 0.74 4.91
C ALA A 15 -1.81 -0.39 5.29
N GLY A 16 -1.23 -1.49 5.75
CA GLY A 16 -1.96 -2.70 6.17
C GLY A 16 -1.94 -2.93 7.68
N HIS A 17 -2.55 -4.05 8.07
CA HIS A 17 -2.70 -4.42 9.48
C HIS A 17 -1.38 -4.75 10.18
N GLU A 18 -0.33 -5.16 9.46
CA GLU A 18 0.97 -5.41 10.09
C GLU A 18 1.56 -4.10 10.65
N VAL A 19 1.30 -2.95 10.02
CA VAL A 19 1.73 -1.63 10.53
C VAL A 19 1.18 -1.39 11.94
N ALA A 20 -0.12 -1.61 12.12
CA ALA A 20 -0.77 -1.47 13.44
C ALA A 20 -0.28 -2.54 14.42
N SER A 21 -0.17 -3.79 13.95
CA SER A 21 0.19 -4.94 14.80
C SER A 21 1.63 -4.88 15.30
N ARG A 22 2.49 -4.10 14.62
CA ARG A 22 3.88 -3.87 14.99
C ARG A 22 4.12 -2.53 15.66
N ASP A 23 3.06 -1.77 15.97
CA ASP A 23 3.18 -0.44 16.55
C ASP A 23 4.07 0.48 15.68
N ALA A 24 3.84 0.45 14.37
CA ALA A 24 4.67 1.10 13.35
C ALA A 24 3.97 2.31 12.70
N LEU A 25 2.95 2.88 13.36
CA LEU A 25 2.15 3.97 12.79
C LEU A 25 2.96 5.25 12.60
N ASP A 26 3.95 5.47 13.48
CA ASP A 26 4.81 6.65 13.48
C ASP A 26 5.84 6.53 12.36
N GLU A 27 6.51 5.38 12.29
CA GLU A 27 7.50 5.04 11.27
C GLU A 27 6.87 5.05 9.87
N ALA A 28 5.64 4.53 9.73
CA ALA A 28 4.91 4.61 8.47
C ALA A 28 4.57 6.06 8.07
N GLY A 29 4.30 6.93 9.05
CA GLY A 29 4.10 8.37 8.84
C GLY A 29 5.36 9.07 8.35
N ASP A 30 6.47 8.83 9.03
CA ASP A 30 7.78 9.39 8.67
C ASP A 30 8.24 8.92 7.28
N LEU A 31 7.99 7.65 6.95
CA LEU A 31 8.24 7.11 5.62
C LEU A 31 7.39 7.82 4.55
N ALA A 32 6.10 8.02 4.82
CA ALA A 32 5.20 8.71 3.88
C ALA A 32 5.65 10.15 3.61
N LEU A 33 6.05 10.89 4.65
CA LEU A 33 6.59 12.24 4.51
C LEU A 33 7.91 12.26 3.74
N THR A 34 8.80 11.31 4.03
CA THR A 34 10.11 11.19 3.37
C THR A 34 9.96 10.87 1.88
N MET A 35 9.01 9.99 1.54
CA MET A 35 8.70 9.63 0.15
C MET A 35 7.89 10.71 -0.58
N GLY A 36 7.25 11.64 0.14
CA GLY A 36 6.23 12.52 -0.42
C GLY A 36 5.02 11.73 -0.95
N ALA A 37 4.68 10.62 -0.29
CA ALA A 37 3.67 9.67 -0.76
C ALA A 37 2.31 9.92 -0.14
N ALA A 38 1.25 9.79 -0.94
CA ALA A 38 -0.11 9.66 -0.42
C ALA A 38 -0.26 8.32 0.31
N VAL A 39 -1.04 8.28 1.38
CA VAL A 39 -1.27 7.06 2.16
C VAL A 39 -2.74 6.68 2.12
N PHE A 40 -2.99 5.43 1.74
CA PHE A 40 -4.29 4.79 1.84
C PHE A 40 -4.27 3.66 2.85
N GLN A 41 -5.41 3.42 3.48
CA GLN A 41 -5.66 2.21 4.25
C GLN A 41 -6.06 1.06 3.31
N GLN A 42 -5.64 -0.18 3.61
CA GLN A 42 -5.96 -1.35 2.79
C GLN A 42 -7.47 -1.55 2.62
N THR A 43 -7.88 -2.22 1.54
CA THR A 43 -9.29 -2.38 1.13
C THR A 43 -10.16 -3.11 2.16
N VAL A 44 -9.58 -4.03 2.94
CA VAL A 44 -10.27 -4.75 4.02
C VAL A 44 -9.52 -4.52 5.33
N PRO A 45 -9.82 -3.44 6.07
CA PRO A 45 -9.14 -3.14 7.32
C PRO A 45 -9.64 -4.03 8.47
N TYR A 46 -8.71 -4.45 9.33
CA TYR A 46 -8.98 -5.20 10.57
C TYR A 46 -8.61 -4.40 11.83
N SER A 47 -8.04 -3.21 11.64
CA SER A 47 -7.56 -2.29 12.67
C SER A 47 -7.50 -0.87 12.08
N ALA A 48 -7.21 0.13 12.91
CA ALA A 48 -6.71 1.41 12.41
C ALA A 48 -5.25 1.21 11.97
N GLN A 49 -4.95 1.44 10.69
CA GLN A 49 -3.67 1.06 10.08
C GLN A 49 -2.76 2.26 9.79
N PHE A 50 -3.27 3.46 10.05
CA PHE A 50 -2.55 4.71 9.89
C PHE A 50 -3.19 5.79 10.77
N LYS A 51 -2.44 6.85 11.12
CA LYS A 51 -2.96 7.98 11.89
C LYS A 51 -3.92 8.81 11.02
N SER A 52 -5.18 8.89 11.42
CA SER A 52 -6.23 9.59 10.65
C SER A 52 -5.97 11.09 10.46
N GLU A 53 -5.26 11.73 11.38
CA GLU A 53 -4.93 13.16 11.33
C GLU A 53 -3.64 13.45 10.53
N HIS A 54 -2.94 12.40 10.08
CA HIS A 54 -1.69 12.58 9.36
C HIS A 54 -1.95 13.23 7.99
N PRO A 55 -1.19 14.26 7.59
CA PRO A 55 -1.46 15.05 6.38
C PRO A 55 -1.39 14.25 5.08
N ALA A 56 -0.63 13.15 5.06
CA ALA A 56 -0.53 12.27 3.90
C ALA A 56 -1.72 11.29 3.76
N PHE A 57 -2.59 11.18 4.76
CA PHE A 57 -3.64 10.15 4.78
C PHE A 57 -4.86 10.57 3.96
N LEU A 58 -5.19 9.77 2.94
CA LEU A 58 -6.33 10.00 2.03
C LEU A 58 -7.53 9.09 2.32
N GLY A 59 -7.49 8.35 3.43
CA GLY A 59 -8.56 7.43 3.82
C GLY A 59 -8.35 6.01 3.28
N ALA A 60 -9.43 5.23 3.22
CA ALA A 60 -9.37 3.83 2.80
C ALA A 60 -9.53 3.65 1.29
N LEU A 61 -8.83 2.66 0.74
CA LEU A 61 -9.14 2.16 -0.60
C LEU A 61 -10.53 1.53 -0.61
N SER A 62 -11.28 1.81 -1.68
CA SER A 62 -12.61 1.26 -1.88
C SER A 62 -12.54 -0.25 -2.13
N ARG A 63 -13.57 -0.96 -1.67
CA ARG A 63 -13.79 -2.38 -2.01
C ARG A 63 -14.53 -2.56 -3.34
N ASN A 64 -14.88 -1.47 -4.00
CA ASN A 64 -15.38 -1.45 -5.37
C ASN A 64 -14.19 -1.24 -6.32
N GLN A 65 -14.01 -2.15 -7.28
CA GLN A 65 -12.84 -2.20 -8.15
C GLN A 65 -12.65 -0.95 -8.99
N LYS A 66 -13.74 -0.41 -9.54
CA LYS A 66 -13.68 0.82 -10.34
C LYS A 66 -13.20 2.00 -9.49
N ALA A 67 -13.79 2.18 -8.31
CA ALA A 67 -13.39 3.24 -7.40
C ALA A 67 -11.95 3.05 -6.87
N CYS A 68 -11.55 1.81 -6.54
CA CYS A 68 -10.17 1.51 -6.12
C CYS A 68 -9.17 1.83 -7.23
N ARG A 69 -9.49 1.47 -8.47
CA ARG A 69 -8.69 1.82 -9.65
C ARG A 69 -8.55 3.33 -9.78
N GLU A 70 -9.66 4.06 -9.72
CA GLU A 70 -9.68 5.52 -9.81
C GLU A 70 -8.84 6.19 -8.70
N GLN A 71 -8.85 5.65 -7.48
CA GLN A 71 -8.01 6.12 -6.38
C GLN A 71 -6.51 5.91 -6.65
N LEU A 72 -6.14 4.85 -7.38
CA LEU A 72 -4.75 4.49 -7.66
C LEU A 72 -4.23 5.05 -9.00
N GLU A 73 -5.11 5.45 -9.91
CA GLU A 73 -4.80 5.78 -11.31
C GLU A 73 -3.72 6.86 -11.46
N ALA A 74 -3.72 7.85 -10.58
CA ALA A 74 -2.77 8.97 -10.63
C ALA A 74 -1.34 8.58 -10.21
N HIS A 75 -1.15 7.42 -9.59
CA HIS A 75 0.13 7.00 -9.03
C HIS A 75 0.93 6.14 -10.02
N ASP A 76 2.26 6.26 -9.97
CA ASP A 76 3.19 5.49 -10.80
C ASP A 76 3.94 4.40 -10.01
N LEU A 77 3.88 4.47 -8.68
CA LEU A 77 4.43 3.48 -7.76
C LEU A 77 3.51 3.35 -6.55
N VAL A 78 3.23 2.11 -6.13
CA VAL A 78 2.49 1.82 -4.90
C VAL A 78 3.28 0.85 -4.03
N LEU A 79 3.61 1.29 -2.82
CA LEU A 79 4.18 0.47 -1.77
C LEU A 79 3.07 -0.10 -0.89
N PHE A 80 2.90 -1.42 -0.93
CA PHE A 80 2.03 -2.16 -0.02
C PHE A 80 2.83 -2.50 1.24
N LEU A 81 2.61 -1.70 2.29
CA LEU A 81 3.31 -1.82 3.58
C LEU A 81 2.46 -2.65 4.54
N GLY A 82 2.82 -3.91 4.73
CA GLY A 82 2.15 -4.81 5.66
C GLY A 82 0.71 -5.17 5.28
N SER A 83 0.35 -4.99 4.01
CA SER A 83 -1.01 -5.15 3.47
C SER A 83 -1.13 -6.32 2.50
N ASP A 84 -2.37 -6.76 2.28
CA ASP A 84 -2.71 -7.65 1.17
C ASP A 84 -2.83 -6.84 -0.13
N VAL A 85 -2.58 -7.46 -1.28
CA VAL A 85 -2.52 -6.73 -2.56
C VAL A 85 -3.39 -7.37 -3.64
N LEU A 86 -4.46 -6.79 -4.14
CA LEU A 86 -5.50 -6.10 -3.38
C LEU A 86 -6.59 -7.13 -3.02
N ARG A 87 -7.33 -6.91 -1.94
CA ARG A 87 -8.44 -7.79 -1.53
C ARG A 87 -9.80 -7.18 -1.86
N MET A 88 -10.56 -7.80 -2.76
CA MET A 88 -11.88 -7.30 -3.20
C MET A 88 -13.03 -8.09 -2.57
N SER A 89 -14.24 -7.49 -2.51
CA SER A 89 -15.40 -8.13 -1.89
C SER A 89 -16.25 -8.95 -2.86
N VAL A 90 -16.59 -8.37 -4.00
CA VAL A 90 -17.51 -8.92 -5.00
C VAL A 90 -16.78 -9.00 -6.31
N PHE A 91 -17.07 -9.99 -7.16
CA PHE A 91 -16.46 -10.09 -8.48
C PHE A 91 -16.74 -8.85 -9.35
N SER A 92 -15.77 -8.48 -10.18
CA SER A 92 -15.87 -7.45 -11.22
C SER A 92 -14.95 -7.83 -12.37
N GLU A 93 -15.33 -7.48 -13.60
CA GLU A 93 -14.44 -7.60 -14.77
C GLU A 93 -13.34 -6.53 -14.77
N ILE A 94 -13.50 -5.47 -13.98
CA ILE A 94 -12.51 -4.40 -13.83
C ILE A 94 -11.43 -4.89 -12.86
N ASP A 95 -10.20 -4.95 -13.35
CA ASP A 95 -9.03 -5.11 -12.49
C ASP A 95 -8.88 -3.85 -11.61
N PRO A 96 -8.80 -3.95 -10.28
CA PRO A 96 -8.65 -2.78 -9.40
C PRO A 96 -7.26 -2.13 -9.45
N LEU A 97 -6.22 -2.82 -9.93
CA LEU A 97 -4.87 -2.27 -10.03
C LEU A 97 -4.62 -1.72 -11.44
N PRO A 98 -4.31 -0.41 -11.59
CA PRO A 98 -3.87 0.13 -12.86
C PRO A 98 -2.58 -0.55 -13.38
N PRO A 99 -2.52 -0.94 -14.67
CA PRO A 99 -1.44 -1.78 -15.19
C PRO A 99 -0.09 -1.07 -15.29
N HIS A 100 -0.06 0.27 -15.25
CA HIS A 100 1.17 1.06 -15.27
C HIS A 100 1.83 1.19 -13.89
N ILE A 101 1.15 0.77 -12.82
CA ILE A 101 1.67 0.90 -11.46
C ILE A 101 2.82 -0.06 -11.24
N ARG A 102 3.94 0.48 -10.79
CA ARG A 102 5.04 -0.31 -10.22
C ARG A 102 4.68 -0.68 -8.80
N LEU A 103 4.53 -1.98 -8.55
CA LEU A 103 4.10 -2.51 -7.27
C LEU A 103 5.30 -2.94 -6.43
N MET A 104 5.36 -2.48 -5.18
CA MET A 104 6.33 -2.93 -4.19
C MET A 104 5.65 -3.43 -2.92
N GLN A 105 6.25 -4.39 -2.24
CA GLN A 105 5.73 -4.96 -0.99
C GLN A 105 6.83 -5.02 0.07
N ILE A 106 6.48 -4.66 1.30
CA ILE A 106 7.20 -5.02 2.52
C ILE A 106 6.18 -5.66 3.45
N GLY A 107 6.43 -6.87 3.93
CA GLY A 107 5.55 -7.52 4.89
C GLY A 107 6.14 -8.80 5.46
N GLU A 108 5.57 -9.29 6.55
CA GLU A 108 6.08 -10.47 7.26
C GLU A 108 5.45 -11.77 6.73
N ARG A 109 4.24 -11.68 6.18
CA ARG A 109 3.48 -12.82 5.64
C ARG A 109 3.98 -13.19 4.24
N ASP A 110 4.92 -14.11 4.17
CA ASP A 110 5.50 -14.63 2.93
C ASP A 110 4.47 -15.08 1.89
N TRP A 111 3.39 -15.72 2.33
CA TRP A 111 2.31 -16.19 1.47
C TRP A 111 1.50 -15.09 0.78
N GLU A 112 1.62 -13.82 1.19
CA GLU A 112 1.00 -12.67 0.51
C GLU A 112 1.94 -11.96 -0.47
N LEU A 113 3.24 -12.26 -0.44
CA LEU A 113 4.24 -11.64 -1.33
C LEU A 113 4.12 -12.19 -2.75
N GLY A 114 3.91 -11.31 -3.73
CA GLY A 114 3.78 -11.66 -5.16
C GLY A 114 2.56 -12.52 -5.49
N LYS A 115 1.59 -12.65 -4.56
CA LYS A 115 0.51 -13.64 -4.65
C LYS A 115 -0.50 -13.34 -5.76
N ASN A 116 -1.03 -12.10 -5.80
CA ASN A 116 -2.08 -11.74 -6.76
C ASN A 116 -1.56 -10.91 -7.94
N TYR A 117 -0.45 -10.18 -7.75
CA TYR A 117 0.16 -9.33 -8.77
C TYR A 117 1.69 -9.47 -8.72
N PRO A 118 2.38 -9.34 -9.86
CA PRO A 118 3.84 -9.31 -9.89
C PRO A 118 4.35 -8.05 -9.17
N ALA A 119 5.22 -8.24 -8.19
CA ALA A 119 5.90 -7.15 -7.50
C ALA A 119 7.27 -6.89 -8.13
N GLU A 120 7.62 -5.62 -8.33
CA GLU A 120 8.98 -5.21 -8.71
C GLU A 120 9.96 -5.53 -7.58
N PHE A 121 9.53 -5.30 -6.34
CA PHE A 121 10.21 -5.73 -5.13
C PHE A 121 9.19 -6.31 -4.14
N ALA A 122 9.46 -7.49 -3.61
CA ALA A 122 8.73 -8.07 -2.50
C ALA A 122 9.72 -8.49 -1.41
N ILE A 123 9.66 -7.80 -0.27
CA ILE A 123 10.61 -7.97 0.82
C ILE A 123 9.87 -8.60 2.00
N ARG A 124 10.34 -9.78 2.41
CA ARG A 124 9.89 -10.40 3.65
C ARG A 124 10.67 -9.84 4.83
N ALA A 125 10.09 -8.89 5.55
CA ALA A 125 10.74 -8.24 6.68
C ALA A 125 9.71 -7.66 7.67
N ASN A 126 10.17 -7.36 8.88
CA ASN A 126 9.36 -6.62 9.85
C ASN A 126 9.13 -5.18 9.36
N VAL A 127 7.86 -4.80 9.26
CA VAL A 127 7.45 -3.49 8.70
C VAL A 127 7.86 -2.29 9.55
N LYS A 128 8.21 -2.47 10.83
CA LYS A 128 8.70 -1.40 11.70
C LYS A 128 10.19 -1.11 11.51
N GLU A 129 10.97 -2.13 11.15
CA GLU A 129 12.44 -2.06 11.10
C GLU A 129 12.99 -1.77 9.70
N THR A 130 12.15 -1.79 8.66
CA THR A 130 12.55 -1.80 7.24
C THR A 130 11.95 -0.64 6.47
#